data_AF-B6IJ39-F1
#
_entry.id   AF-B6IJ39-F1
#
_cell.length_a   1.000
_cell.length_b   1.000
_cell.length_c   1.000
_cell.angle_alpha   90.00
_cell.angle_beta   90.00
_cell.angle_gamma   90.00
#
_symmetry.space_group_name_H-M   'P 1'
#
loop_
_entity.id
_entity.type
_entity.pdbx_description
1 polymer ?
#
loop_
_entity_poly.entity_id
_entity_poly.type
_entity_poly.pdbx_seq_one_letter_code
_entity_poly.pdbx_strand_id
1 'polypeptide(L)'
;MVPSRTCDDDAFITTFKYMEDKNIFVKFYTKHFCKRLLDKQSTSDKTESSFISRLAECCGYEYTSRLAKMVQDTQVSKDLSSGYKDQQLESSRRKKNIELGIQVLSTGTWRSNNNPIATGMDTKTTQMVLGLNV
;
A
#
# COMPACT_ATOMS: atom_id res chain seq x y z
N MET A 1 -5.89 -22.50 11.58
CA MET A 1 -4.43 -22.34 11.73
C MET A 1 -3.85 -22.41 10.32
N VAL A 2 -3.64 -21.25 9.70
CA VAL A 2 -3.21 -21.15 8.29
C VAL A 2 -1.68 -21.28 8.27
N PRO A 3 -1.08 -22.11 7.41
CA PRO A 3 0.37 -22.25 7.35
C PRO A 3 1.00 -20.89 7.08
N SER A 4 1.97 -20.52 7.91
CA SER A 4 2.73 -19.28 7.82
C SER A 4 3.33 -19.15 6.43
N ARG A 5 2.91 -18.14 5.65
CA ARG A 5 3.38 -17.83 4.28
C ARG A 5 4.87 -17.48 4.19
N THR A 6 5.64 -17.65 5.27
CA THR A 6 7.07 -17.30 5.33
C THR A 6 7.91 -18.08 4.32
N CYS A 7 7.44 -19.23 3.82
CA CYS A 7 8.12 -19.99 2.76
C CYS A 7 8.05 -19.30 1.38
N ASP A 8 6.96 -18.58 1.08
CA ASP A 8 6.81 -17.86 -0.21
C ASP A 8 7.76 -16.66 -0.29
N ASP A 9 7.96 -15.95 0.83
CA ASP A 9 8.84 -14.78 0.88
C ASP A 9 10.32 -15.16 0.63
N ASP A 10 10.75 -16.31 1.15
CA ASP A 10 12.11 -16.84 0.96
C ASP A 10 12.39 -17.24 -0.49
N ALA A 11 11.44 -17.91 -1.14
CA ALA A 11 11.54 -18.28 -2.54
C ALA A 11 11.59 -17.04 -3.45
N PHE A 12 10.80 -16.01 -3.12
CA PHE A 12 10.80 -14.73 -3.81
C PHE A 12 12.14 -14.01 -3.69
N ILE A 13 12.65 -13.85 -2.46
CA ILE A 13 13.93 -13.19 -2.18
C ILE A 13 15.06 -13.91 -2.90
N THR A 14 15.05 -15.24 -2.90
CA THR A 14 16.06 -16.06 -3.56
C THR A 14 16.00 -15.87 -5.08
N THR A 15 14.81 -15.92 -5.67
CA THR A 15 14.62 -15.68 -7.13
C THR A 15 15.11 -14.29 -7.52
N PHE A 16 14.84 -13.27 -6.69
CA PHE A 16 15.29 -11.91 -6.93
C PHE A 16 16.82 -11.79 -7.04
N LYS A 17 17.58 -12.54 -6.21
CA LYS A 17 19.05 -12.51 -6.23
C LYS A 17 19.64 -12.93 -7.58
N TYR A 18 18.94 -13.79 -8.33
CA TYR A 18 19.40 -14.31 -9.61
C TYR A 18 18.95 -13.47 -10.82
N MET A 19 18.17 -12.39 -10.61
CA MET A 19 17.77 -11.52 -11.71
C MET A 19 18.84 -10.48 -12.05
N GLU A 20 19.23 -10.44 -13.33
CA GLU A 20 20.17 -9.44 -13.87
C GLU A 20 19.55 -8.04 -13.96
N ASP A 21 18.28 -7.93 -14.39
CA ASP A 21 17.58 -6.65 -14.49
C ASP A 21 16.63 -6.40 -13.31
N LYS A 22 17.21 -5.81 -12.26
CA LYS A 22 16.48 -5.42 -11.05
C LYS A 22 15.43 -4.33 -11.32
N ASN A 23 15.61 -3.48 -12.34
CA ASN A 23 14.75 -2.33 -12.58
C ASN A 23 13.39 -2.72 -13.17
N ILE A 24 13.38 -3.66 -14.12
CA ILE A 24 12.15 -4.20 -14.69
C ILE A 24 11.33 -4.85 -13.59
N PHE A 25 11.96 -5.71 -12.80
CA PHE A 25 11.28 -6.42 -11.73
C PHE A 25 10.70 -5.48 -10.68
N VAL A 26 11.48 -4.50 -10.20
CA VAL A 26 11.02 -3.53 -9.20
C VAL A 26 9.81 -2.74 -9.71
N LYS A 27 9.78 -2.37 -11.00
CA LYS A 27 8.64 -1.68 -11.61
C LYS A 27 7.37 -2.52 -11.59
N PHE A 28 7.45 -3.78 -12.02
CA PHE A 28 6.29 -4.68 -12.02
C PHE A 28 5.86 -5.08 -10.61
N TYR A 29 6.83 -5.38 -9.74
CA TYR A 29 6.56 -5.74 -8.36
C TYR A 29 5.91 -4.59 -7.59
N THR A 30 6.40 -3.36 -7.77
CA THR A 30 5.78 -2.17 -7.15
C THR A 30 4.31 -2.06 -7.53
N LYS A 31 3.97 -2.23 -8.82
CA LYS A 31 2.57 -2.22 -9.27
C LYS A 31 1.72 -3.30 -8.59
N HIS A 32 2.23 -4.52 -8.48
CA HIS A 32 1.53 -5.62 -7.82
C HIS A 32 1.37 -5.36 -6.31
N PHE A 33 2.43 -4.86 -5.67
CA PHE A 33 2.45 -4.48 -4.26
C PHE A 33 1.44 -3.37 -3.96
N CYS A 34 1.36 -2.34 -4.82
CA CYS A 34 0.32 -1.28 -4.72
C CYS A 34 -1.07 -1.90 -4.67
N LYS A 35 -1.40 -2.75 -5.66
CA LYS A 35 -2.72 -3.34 -5.78
C LYS A 35 -3.09 -4.17 -4.55
N ARG A 36 -2.16 -4.99 -4.06
CA ARG A 36 -2.36 -5.82 -2.85
C ARG A 36 -2.66 -4.98 -1.61
N LEU A 37 -1.96 -3.86 -1.41
CA LEU A 37 -2.21 -2.96 -0.27
C LEU A 37 -3.57 -2.24 -0.38
N LEU A 38 -3.97 -1.80 -1.57
CA LEU A 38 -5.27 -1.13 -1.80
C LEU A 38 -6.45 -2.09 -1.62
N ASP A 39 -6.35 -3.31 -2.17
CA ASP A 39 -7.41 -4.32 -2.11
C ASP A 39 -7.55 -4.95 -0.71
N LYS A 40 -6.78 -4.47 0.29
CA LYS A 40 -6.70 -5.02 1.66
C LYS A 40 -6.47 -6.54 1.69
N GLN A 41 -5.86 -7.10 0.65
CA GLN A 41 -5.52 -8.53 0.57
C GLN A 41 -4.31 -8.90 1.44
N SER A 42 -3.71 -7.91 2.11
CA SER A 42 -2.61 -8.09 3.04
C SER A 42 -3.07 -8.73 4.34
N THR A 43 -2.55 -9.92 4.64
CA THR A 43 -2.86 -10.71 5.84
C THR A 43 -2.43 -10.00 7.13
N SER A 44 -1.39 -9.14 7.09
CA SER A 44 -0.92 -8.33 8.24
C SER A 44 0.12 -7.27 7.83
N ASP A 45 0.04 -6.07 8.41
CA ASP A 45 1.03 -4.99 8.22
C ASP A 45 2.44 -5.37 8.73
N LYS A 46 2.52 -6.20 9.76
CA LYS A 46 3.79 -6.71 10.32
C LYS A 46 4.51 -7.63 9.32
N THR A 47 3.75 -8.45 8.61
CA THR A 47 4.29 -9.35 7.58
C THR A 47 4.84 -8.56 6.41
N GLU A 48 4.08 -7.57 5.92
CA GLU A 48 4.52 -6.70 4.83
C GLU A 48 5.80 -5.94 5.21
N SER A 49 5.85 -5.39 6.43
CA SER A 49 7.03 -4.67 6.93
C SER A 49 8.26 -5.58 7.03
N SER A 50 8.10 -6.80 7.54
CA SER A 50 9.19 -7.80 7.61
C SER A 50 9.68 -8.21 6.22
N PHE A 51 8.77 -8.44 5.28
CA PHE A 51 9.12 -8.75 3.90
C PHE A 51 9.95 -7.64 3.24
N ILE A 52 9.56 -6.38 3.41
CA ILE A 52 10.30 -5.23 2.87
C ILE A 52 11.70 -5.12 3.50
N SER A 53 11.85 -5.35 4.80
CA SER A 53 13.17 -5.36 5.46
C SER A 53 14.09 -6.43 4.88
N ARG A 54 13.60 -7.67 4.72
CA ARG A 54 14.38 -8.78 4.12
C ARG A 54 14.74 -8.51 2.66
N LEU A 55 13.84 -7.87 1.91
CA LEU A 55 14.10 -7.45 0.53
C LEU A 55 15.20 -6.37 0.48
N ALA A 56 15.20 -5.44 1.42
CA ALA A 56 16.21 -4.38 1.52
C ALA A 56 17.61 -4.94 1.83
N GLU A 57 17.70 -5.94 2.70
CA GLU A 57 18.96 -6.64 3.01
C GLU A 57 19.58 -7.32 1.78
N CYS A 58 18.75 -7.83 0.87
CA CYS A 58 19.24 -8.55 -0.31
C CYS A 58 19.58 -7.64 -1.50
N CYS A 59 18.85 -6.54 -1.65
CA CYS A 59 18.84 -5.77 -2.90
C CYS A 59 19.33 -4.34 -2.73
N GLY A 60 19.38 -3.83 -1.51
CA GLY A 60 19.66 -2.43 -1.19
C GLY A 60 18.39 -1.61 -0.92
N TYR A 61 18.53 -0.59 -0.09
CA TYR A 61 17.43 0.29 0.32
C TYR A 61 16.86 1.13 -0.84
N GLU A 62 17.68 1.47 -1.84
CA GLU A 62 17.27 2.28 -2.99
C GLU A 62 16.07 1.66 -3.75
N TYR A 63 16.03 0.33 -3.86
CA TYR A 63 14.97 -0.41 -4.56
C TYR A 63 13.70 -0.60 -3.71
N THR A 64 13.84 -0.61 -2.39
CA THR A 64 12.73 -0.90 -1.46
C THR A 64 12.15 0.36 -0.82
N SER A 65 12.84 1.50 -0.90
CA SER A 65 12.45 2.79 -0.33
C SER A 65 11.01 3.19 -0.67
N ARG A 66 10.60 2.97 -1.93
CA ARG A 66 9.25 3.27 -2.41
C ARG A 66 8.21 2.33 -1.79
N LEU A 67 8.49 1.03 -1.75
CA LEU A 67 7.59 0.03 -1.17
C LEU A 67 7.41 0.27 0.33
N ALA A 68 8.49 0.61 1.05
CA ALA A 68 8.45 0.96 2.47
C ALA A 68 7.51 2.16 2.73
N LYS A 69 7.62 3.22 1.92
CA LYS A 69 6.69 4.36 2.01
C LYS A 69 5.23 3.97 1.74
N MET A 70 4.96 3.02 0.85
CA MET A 70 3.59 2.57 0.60
C MET A 70 3.00 1.81 1.80
N VAL A 71 3.80 0.99 2.48
CA VAL A 71 3.36 0.33 3.74
C VAL A 71 3.05 1.41 4.79
N GLN A 72 3.93 2.41 4.94
CA GLN A 72 3.71 3.52 5.87
C GLN A 72 2.44 4.32 5.54
N ASP A 73 2.23 4.69 4.27
CA ASP A 73 1.03 5.42 3.85
C ASP A 73 -0.24 4.64 4.18
N THR A 74 -0.22 3.31 3.99
CA THR A 74 -1.36 2.44 4.33
C THR A 74 -1.64 2.42 5.82
N GLN A 75 -0.59 2.40 6.66
CA GLN A 75 -0.73 2.46 8.11
C GLN A 75 -1.32 3.78 8.59
N VAL A 76 -0.72 4.90 8.17
CA VAL A 76 -1.20 6.26 8.51
C VAL A 76 -2.65 6.46 8.06
N SER A 77 -2.97 5.96 6.86
CA SER A 77 -4.33 6.02 6.33
C SER A 77 -5.35 5.26 7.18
N LYS A 78 -4.97 4.09 7.73
CA LYS A 78 -5.84 3.29 8.61
C LYS A 78 -6.11 4.04 9.91
N ASP A 79 -5.06 4.61 10.50
CA ASP A 79 -5.14 5.36 11.76
C ASP A 79 -6.03 6.61 11.60
N LEU A 80 -5.88 7.34 10.49
CA LEU A 80 -6.74 8.49 10.17
C LEU A 80 -8.20 8.08 9.94
N SER A 81 -8.42 6.96 9.23
CA SER A 81 -9.77 6.48 8.92
C SER A 81 -10.50 5.97 10.17
N SER A 82 -9.78 5.38 11.13
CA SER A 82 -10.38 4.98 12.41
C SER A 82 -10.79 6.21 13.21
N GLY A 83 -9.90 7.21 13.34
CA GLY A 83 -10.21 8.44 14.07
C GLY A 83 -11.40 9.21 13.46
N TYR A 84 -11.50 9.20 12.12
CA TYR A 84 -12.66 9.76 11.43
C TYR A 84 -13.96 8.99 11.74
N LYS A 85 -13.90 7.65 11.74
CA LYS A 85 -15.06 6.80 12.06
C LYS A 85 -15.55 7.02 13.49
N ASP A 86 -14.64 7.19 14.43
CA ASP A 86 -14.97 7.46 15.84
C ASP A 86 -15.65 8.83 15.98
N GLN A 87 -15.11 9.88 15.35
CA GLN A 87 -15.74 11.20 15.34
C GLN A 87 -17.10 11.21 14.62
N GLN A 88 -17.24 10.44 13.55
CA GLN A 88 -18.50 10.31 12.81
C GLN A 88 -19.57 9.62 13.67
N LEU A 89 -19.20 8.62 14.47
CA LEU A 89 -20.11 7.92 15.38
C LEU A 89 -20.66 8.87 16.46
N GLU A 90 -19.80 9.71 17.04
CA GLU A 90 -20.19 10.70 18.06
C GLU A 90 -21.11 11.80 17.50
N SER A 91 -20.86 12.24 16.27
CA SER A 91 -21.60 13.35 15.64
C SER A 91 -22.90 12.92 14.92
N SER A 92 -23.03 11.65 14.53
CA SER A 92 -24.13 11.16 13.69
C SER A 92 -25.10 10.23 14.43
N ARG A 93 -25.76 10.70 15.49
CA ARG A 93 -26.87 9.96 16.15
C ARG A 93 -28.08 9.66 15.24
N ARG A 94 -28.14 10.16 13.99
CA ARG A 94 -29.32 10.07 13.10
C ARG A 94 -29.06 9.87 11.59
N LYS A 95 -27.85 9.50 11.14
CA LYS A 95 -27.59 9.26 9.70
C LYS A 95 -27.21 7.81 9.44
N LYS A 96 -27.81 7.23 8.39
CA LYS A 96 -27.62 5.84 7.93
C LYS A 96 -26.12 5.50 7.90
N ASN A 97 -25.77 4.41 8.57
CA ASN A 97 -24.41 3.89 8.67
C ASN A 97 -23.97 3.33 7.31
N ILE A 98 -23.38 4.17 6.46
CA ILE A 98 -22.69 3.72 5.25
C ILE A 98 -21.27 3.36 5.67
N GLU A 99 -20.89 2.10 5.49
CA GLU A 99 -19.51 1.66 5.74
C GLU A 99 -18.60 2.21 4.62
N LEU A 100 -17.85 3.26 4.94
CA LEU A 100 -16.90 3.87 4.00
C LEU A 100 -15.49 3.29 4.22
N GLY A 101 -14.90 2.76 3.15
CA GLY A 101 -13.50 2.39 3.09
C GLY A 101 -12.66 3.57 2.62
N ILE A 102 -12.24 4.43 3.55
CA ILE A 102 -11.42 5.62 3.23
C ILE A 102 -9.94 5.21 3.20
N GLN A 103 -9.21 5.68 2.18
CA GLN A 103 -7.75 5.60 2.15
C GLN A 103 -7.12 6.91 1.67
N VAL A 104 -6.14 7.43 2.42
CA VAL A 104 -5.41 8.69 2.13
C VAL A 104 -3.93 8.36 1.95
N LEU A 105 -3.40 8.58 0.75
CA LEU A 105 -2.08 8.10 0.35
C LEU A 105 -1.25 9.20 -0.33
N SER A 106 0.09 9.10 -0.28
CA SER A 106 0.97 10.09 -0.89
C SER A 106 0.99 9.98 -2.42
N THR A 107 0.79 11.11 -3.10
CA THR A 107 0.66 11.15 -4.56
C THR A 107 1.93 10.71 -5.30
N GLY A 108 3.12 11.06 -4.80
CA GLY A 108 4.40 10.72 -5.44
C GLY A 108 4.78 9.24 -5.27
N THR A 109 4.37 8.61 -4.18
CA THR A 109 4.72 7.23 -3.86
C THR A 109 3.88 6.22 -4.66
N TRP A 110 2.59 6.49 -4.84
CA TRP A 110 1.63 5.55 -5.43
C TRP A 110 1.35 5.74 -6.93
N ARG A 111 1.96 6.73 -7.58
CA ARG A 111 1.81 6.95 -9.04
C ARG A 111 2.97 6.30 -9.81
N SER A 112 2.69 5.33 -10.68
CA SER A 112 3.73 4.72 -11.53
C SER A 112 3.64 5.29 -12.94
N ASN A 113 4.55 6.21 -13.29
CA ASN A 113 4.85 6.73 -14.63
C ASN A 113 3.64 6.95 -15.56
N ASN A 114 3.09 8.16 -15.57
CA ASN A 114 2.09 8.68 -16.52
C ASN A 114 0.75 7.94 -16.69
N ASN A 115 0.45 6.94 -15.88
CA ASN A 115 -0.90 6.42 -15.77
C ASN A 115 -1.23 6.25 -14.27
N PRO A 116 -2.38 6.76 -13.76
CA PRO A 116 -2.87 6.29 -12.48
C PRO A 116 -2.78 4.77 -12.47
N ILE A 117 -2.20 4.19 -11.43
CA ILE A 117 -2.19 2.74 -11.26
C ILE A 117 -3.65 2.36 -11.19
N ALA A 118 -4.18 1.87 -12.31
CA ALA A 118 -5.58 1.59 -12.51
C ALA A 118 -6.01 0.48 -11.56
N THR A 119 -6.36 0.85 -10.33
CA THR A 119 -7.56 0.31 -9.72
C THR A 119 -8.71 0.84 -10.55
N GLY A 120 -9.58 -0.07 -11.03
CA GLY A 120 -10.83 0.28 -11.71
C GLY A 120 -11.81 0.96 -10.76
N MET A 121 -11.41 2.13 -10.25
CA MET A 121 -12.28 3.09 -9.60
C MET A 121 -12.39 4.25 -10.56
N ASP A 122 -13.61 4.41 -11.05
CA ASP A 122 -14.14 5.51 -11.83
C ASP A 122 -13.37 6.83 -11.64
N THR A 123 -13.15 7.48 -12.77
CA THR A 123 -12.48 8.78 -12.96
C THR A 123 -13.11 9.95 -12.20
N LYS A 124 -14.09 9.73 -11.33
CA LYS A 124 -14.76 10.77 -10.55
C LYS A 124 -14.20 10.97 -9.14
N THR A 125 -13.48 10.01 -8.57
CA THR A 125 -12.95 10.11 -7.19
C THR A 125 -11.57 10.79 -7.08
N THR A 126 -10.94 11.16 -8.21
CA THR A 126 -9.66 11.92 -8.22
C THR A 126 -9.83 13.42 -7.89
N GLN A 127 -11.06 13.91 -7.70
CA GLN A 127 -11.34 15.24 -7.14
C GLN A 127 -11.60 15.22 -5.62
N MET A 128 -10.79 14.49 -4.85
CA MET A 128 -10.57 14.79 -3.44
C MET A 128 -9.08 14.76 -3.10
N VAL A 129 -8.23 15.14 -4.05
CA VAL A 129 -6.89 15.64 -3.71
C VAL A 129 -7.13 17.05 -3.19
N LEU A 130 -7.28 17.19 -1.87
CA LEU A 130 -7.35 18.49 -1.21
C LEU A 130 -6.13 19.30 -1.68
N GLY A 131 -6.39 20.31 -2.49
CA GLY A 131 -5.49 21.44 -2.65
C GLY A 131 -5.40 22.15 -1.31
N LEU A 132 -4.44 21.76 -0.49
CA LEU A 132 -3.80 22.68 0.42
C LEU A 132 -2.44 23.03 -0.19
N ASN A 133 -2.45 24.08 -1.01
CA ASN A 133 -1.31 24.97 -1.08
C ASN A 133 -1.31 25.74 0.24
N VAL A 134 -0.30 25.52 1.07
CA VAL A 134 0.27 26.55 1.93
C VAL A 134 1.66 26.82 1.41
#